data_AF-A0A2G8HUP5-F1
#
_entry.id   AF-A0A2G8HUP5-F1
#
_cell.length_a   1.000
_cell.length_b   1.000
_cell.length_c   1.000
_cell.angle_alpha   90.00
_cell.angle_beta   90.00
_cell.angle_gamma   90.00
#
_symmetry.space_group_name_H-M   'P 1'
#
loop_
_entity.id
_entity.type
_entity.pdbx_description
1 polymer ?
#
loop_
_entity_poly.entity_id
_entity_poly.type
_entity_poly.pdbx_seq_one_letter_code
_entity_poly.pdbx_strand_id
1 'polypeptide(L)'
;MNFLAILKNAFNYKALRDDEEVRFRLTNGLKIASIPVFTSCVLIIFLWIFLSMDLVFFKSNGYANFEQFNEVFYDFIVSKVLEFSVVFIGLVSCTLLFGIYISELLLRPFRVIGDYCENFLEDRTSSYDPDFFSDLKLLTRFSEWFFNTVYIADQNGVLKPIEVPQKFTRIHKPVFETGFFLQFSFLILATSIVSGLLFYEVISGVHEQVVQMAFDILPNKYEIQYFLLYQSSVLSSIIIGTLIVQVFAYMLMAMNLYRKVSTPAFGVFATMRSFIKGRYDSRVHLIGYSYLRPQCRKLNKYLAEMQKSLHKADKNSIQD
;
A
#
# COMPACT_ATOMS: atom_id res chain seq x y z
N MET A 1 19.33 -0.78 6.06
CA MET A 1 18.08 -1.04 6.81
C MET A 1 17.86 -2.56 6.87
N ASN A 2 17.64 -3.15 8.05
CA ASN A 2 17.49 -4.61 8.18
C ASN A 2 16.01 -5.01 8.07
N PHE A 3 15.56 -5.44 6.87
CA PHE A 3 14.17 -5.80 6.60
C PHE A 3 13.66 -6.94 7.50
N LEU A 4 14.54 -7.88 7.91
CA LEU A 4 14.19 -8.96 8.82
C LEU A 4 13.78 -8.44 10.21
N ALA A 5 14.44 -7.38 10.69
CA ALA A 5 14.07 -6.75 11.96
C ALA A 5 12.68 -6.09 11.88
N ILE A 6 12.34 -5.50 10.72
CA ILE A 6 11.01 -4.91 10.47
C ILE A 6 9.94 -5.98 10.49
N LEU A 7 10.17 -7.11 9.81
CA LEU A 7 9.25 -8.24 9.83
C LEU A 7 9.06 -8.81 11.23
N LYS A 8 10.16 -9.03 11.97
CA LYS A 8 10.10 -9.51 13.35
C LYS A 8 9.25 -8.59 14.23
N ASN A 9 9.39 -7.28 14.06
CA ASN A 9 8.60 -6.29 14.82
C ASN A 9 7.15 -6.22 14.35
N ALA A 10 6.88 -6.39 13.05
CA ALA A 10 5.52 -6.38 12.49
C ALA A 10 4.63 -7.49 13.07
N PHE A 11 5.21 -8.65 13.38
CA PHE A 11 4.50 -9.80 13.96
C PHE A 11 4.65 -9.93 15.49
N ASN A 12 5.34 -8.98 16.15
CA ASN A 12 5.46 -8.99 17.60
C ASN A 12 4.27 -8.27 18.25
N TYR A 13 3.45 -9.01 19.02
CA TYR A 13 2.25 -8.48 19.68
C TYR A 13 2.51 -7.25 20.57
N LYS A 14 3.63 -7.23 21.31
CA LYS A 14 3.98 -6.10 22.18
C LYS A 14 4.28 -4.85 21.35
N ALA A 15 5.08 -5.01 20.28
CA ALA A 15 5.39 -3.91 19.37
C ALA A 15 4.13 -3.43 18.64
N LEU A 16 3.22 -4.33 18.24
CA LEU A 16 1.97 -3.98 17.61
C LEU A 16 1.05 -3.17 18.54
N ARG A 17 1.06 -3.42 19.84
CA ARG A 17 0.23 -2.66 20.79
C ARG A 17 0.75 -1.24 20.98
N ASP A 18 2.06 -1.10 21.12
CA ASP A 18 2.68 0.13 21.62
C ASP A 18 3.20 1.05 20.48
N ASP A 19 3.58 0.50 19.32
CA ASP A 19 4.18 1.24 18.21
C ASP A 19 3.16 1.56 17.10
N GLU A 20 2.88 2.85 16.89
CA GLU A 20 1.96 3.33 15.86
C GLU A 20 2.50 3.11 14.43
N GLU A 21 3.82 3.11 14.23
CA GLU A 21 4.46 2.83 12.93
C GLU A 21 4.36 1.33 12.58
N VAL A 22 4.52 0.44 13.56
CA VAL A 22 4.30 -1.00 13.37
C VAL A 22 2.85 -1.28 12.97
N ARG A 23 1.88 -0.70 13.69
CA ARG A 23 0.46 -0.83 13.35
C ARG A 23 0.13 -0.30 11.97
N PHE A 24 0.71 0.84 11.59
CA PHE A 24 0.52 1.40 10.25
C PHE A 24 0.96 0.42 9.16
N ARG A 25 2.17 -0.15 9.32
CA ARG A 25 2.75 -1.11 8.37
C ARG A 25 1.91 -2.37 8.23
N LEU A 26 1.57 -3.00 9.36
CA LEU A 26 0.77 -4.23 9.33
C LEU A 26 -0.64 -3.97 8.79
N THR A 27 -1.31 -2.90 9.22
CA THR A 27 -2.68 -2.59 8.78
C THR A 27 -2.75 -2.34 7.28
N ASN A 28 -1.80 -1.59 6.72
CA ASN A 28 -1.76 -1.35 5.28
C ASN A 28 -1.36 -2.62 4.51
N GLY A 29 -0.43 -3.42 5.03
CA GLY A 29 -0.09 -4.72 4.46
C GLY A 29 -1.29 -5.66 4.39
N LEU A 30 -2.05 -5.78 5.48
CA LEU A 30 -3.28 -6.57 5.54
C LEU A 30 -4.34 -6.07 4.56
N LYS A 31 -4.50 -4.74 4.40
CA LYS A 31 -5.43 -4.17 3.40
C LYS A 31 -5.05 -4.51 1.96
N ILE A 32 -3.76 -4.56 1.65
CA ILE A 32 -3.26 -4.96 0.32
C ILE A 32 -3.51 -6.47 0.12
N ALA A 33 -3.19 -7.29 1.12
CA ALA A 33 -3.35 -8.74 1.07
C ALA A 33 -4.83 -9.18 1.12
N SER A 34 -5.74 -8.36 1.66
CA SER A 34 -7.17 -8.69 1.70
C SER A 34 -7.85 -8.60 0.35
N ILE A 35 -7.27 -7.88 -0.63
CA ILE A 35 -7.85 -7.75 -1.97
C ILE A 35 -7.96 -9.11 -2.67
N PRO A 36 -6.87 -9.89 -2.85
CA PRO A 36 -6.97 -11.21 -3.47
C PRO A 36 -7.84 -12.18 -2.67
N VAL A 37 -7.88 -12.06 -1.33
CA VAL A 37 -8.80 -12.84 -0.47
C VAL A 37 -10.26 -12.52 -0.76
N PHE A 38 -10.61 -11.24 -0.83
CA PHE A 38 -11.97 -10.83 -1.16
C PHE A 38 -12.34 -11.28 -2.58
N THR A 39 -11.44 -11.09 -3.55
CA THR A 39 -11.64 -11.54 -4.93
C THR A 39 -11.83 -13.06 -5.00
N SER A 40 -11.03 -13.84 -4.28
CA SER A 40 -11.18 -15.30 -4.25
C SER A 40 -12.51 -15.73 -3.64
N CYS A 41 -12.99 -15.06 -2.58
CA CYS A 41 -14.30 -15.34 -2.02
C CYS A 41 -15.43 -15.14 -3.04
N VAL A 42 -15.36 -14.04 -3.81
CA VAL A 42 -16.32 -13.77 -4.89
C VAL A 42 -16.25 -14.85 -5.98
N LEU A 43 -15.03 -15.24 -6.40
CA LEU A 43 -14.85 -16.30 -7.39
C LEU A 43 -15.36 -17.66 -6.91
N ILE A 44 -15.13 -18.01 -5.64
CA ILE A 44 -15.64 -19.26 -5.06
C ILE A 44 -17.17 -19.29 -5.10
N ILE A 45 -17.84 -18.16 -4.83
CA ILE A 45 -19.31 -18.07 -4.94
C ILE A 45 -19.77 -18.31 -6.38
N PHE A 46 -19.13 -17.67 -7.36
CA PHE A 46 -19.48 -17.88 -8.77
C PHE A 46 -19.19 -19.31 -9.23
N LEU A 47 -18.06 -19.87 -8.80
CA LEU A 47 -17.67 -21.25 -9.10
C LEU A 47 -18.69 -22.23 -8.50
N TRP A 48 -19.12 -22.01 -7.26
CA TRP A 48 -20.15 -22.82 -6.63
C TRP A 48 -21.47 -22.81 -7.41
N ILE A 49 -21.90 -21.62 -7.87
CA ILE A 49 -23.11 -21.48 -8.70
C ILE A 49 -22.93 -22.23 -10.02
N PHE A 50 -21.79 -22.06 -10.68
CA PHE A 50 -21.45 -22.73 -11.93
C PHE A 50 -21.52 -24.26 -11.79
N LEU A 51 -20.85 -24.80 -10.78
CA LEU A 51 -20.83 -26.24 -10.48
C LEU A 51 -22.23 -26.78 -10.11
N SER A 52 -23.04 -25.98 -9.43
CA SER A 52 -24.42 -26.36 -9.12
C SER A 52 -25.28 -26.46 -10.40
N MET A 53 -25.07 -25.56 -11.36
CA MET A 53 -25.73 -25.63 -12.67
C MET A 53 -25.29 -26.86 -13.45
N ASP A 54 -24.01 -27.19 -13.42
CA ASP A 54 -23.46 -28.41 -14.04
C ASP A 54 -24.09 -29.68 -13.47
N LEU A 55 -24.19 -29.79 -12.15
CA LEU A 55 -24.82 -30.94 -11.51
C LEU A 55 -26.27 -31.13 -11.96
N VAL A 56 -27.04 -30.04 -12.03
CA VAL A 56 -28.42 -30.09 -12.54
C VAL A 56 -28.44 -30.53 -14.00
N PHE A 57 -27.51 -30.04 -14.82
CA PHE A 57 -27.36 -30.45 -16.21
C PHE A 57 -27.06 -31.95 -16.35
N PHE A 58 -26.10 -32.48 -15.58
CA PHE A 58 -25.78 -33.91 -15.55
C PHE A 58 -26.97 -34.77 -15.12
N LYS A 59 -27.70 -34.34 -14.08
CA LYS A 59 -28.91 -35.04 -13.62
C LYS A 59 -29.97 -35.11 -14.71
N SER A 60 -30.20 -33.98 -15.39
CA SER A 60 -31.24 -33.87 -16.42
C SER A 60 -30.96 -34.71 -17.67
N ASN A 61 -29.69 -34.99 -17.96
CA ASN A 61 -29.26 -35.79 -19.10
C ASN A 61 -29.17 -37.30 -18.81
N GLY A 62 -29.74 -37.76 -17.69
CA GLY A 62 -30.10 -39.16 -17.49
C GLY A 62 -29.03 -40.05 -16.85
N TYR A 63 -28.15 -39.50 -16.02
CA TYR A 63 -27.17 -40.31 -15.29
C TYR A 63 -27.86 -41.20 -14.23
N ALA A 64 -27.80 -42.52 -14.41
CA ALA A 64 -28.55 -43.49 -13.61
C ALA A 64 -28.09 -43.60 -12.13
N ASN A 65 -26.86 -43.19 -11.81
CA ASN A 65 -26.27 -43.24 -10.45
C ASN A 65 -25.92 -41.85 -9.91
N PHE A 66 -26.82 -40.88 -10.08
CA PHE A 66 -26.55 -39.46 -9.80
C PHE A 66 -26.10 -39.17 -8.36
N GLU A 67 -26.57 -39.92 -7.36
CA GLU A 67 -26.19 -39.69 -5.95
C GLU A 67 -24.70 -39.98 -5.70
N GLN A 68 -24.18 -41.11 -6.18
CA GLN A 68 -22.75 -41.44 -6.09
C GLN A 68 -21.89 -40.48 -6.92
N PHE A 69 -22.40 -40.07 -8.08
CA PHE A 69 -21.72 -39.08 -8.92
C PHE A 69 -21.61 -37.73 -8.24
N ASN A 70 -22.65 -37.28 -7.55
CA ASN A 70 -22.67 -35.99 -6.86
C ASN A 70 -21.60 -35.92 -5.75
N GLU A 71 -21.44 -37.00 -4.97
CA GLU A 71 -20.38 -37.08 -3.95
C GLU A 71 -18.99 -37.02 -4.57
N VAL A 72 -18.74 -37.85 -5.60
CA VAL A 72 -17.46 -37.88 -6.31
C VAL A 72 -17.15 -36.54 -6.98
N PHE A 73 -18.16 -35.87 -7.55
CA PHE A 73 -18.04 -34.56 -8.19
C PHE A 73 -17.54 -33.50 -7.21
N TYR A 74 -18.18 -33.40 -6.03
CA TYR A 74 -17.77 -32.43 -5.01
C TYR A 74 -16.41 -32.75 -4.39
N ASP A 75 -16.14 -34.01 -4.06
CA ASP A 75 -14.83 -34.42 -3.52
C ASP A 75 -13.70 -34.07 -4.49
N PHE A 76 -13.94 -34.25 -5.79
CA PHE A 76 -12.98 -33.94 -6.84
C PHE A 76 -12.71 -32.43 -6.96
N ILE A 77 -13.76 -31.61 -6.93
CA ILE A 77 -13.64 -30.15 -6.96
C ILE A 77 -12.92 -29.63 -5.71
N VAL A 78 -13.27 -30.15 -4.53
CA VAL A 78 -12.63 -29.77 -3.27
C VAL A 78 -11.15 -30.14 -3.33
N SER A 79 -10.80 -31.33 -3.82
CA SER A 79 -9.40 -31.76 -4.00
C SER A 79 -8.62 -30.76 -4.85
N LYS A 80 -9.20 -30.26 -5.96
CA LYS A 80 -8.52 -29.29 -6.80
C LYS A 80 -8.39 -27.91 -6.19
N VAL A 81 -9.43 -27.42 -5.53
CA VAL A 81 -9.33 -26.16 -4.78
C VAL A 81 -8.26 -26.27 -3.70
N LEU A 82 -8.12 -27.43 -3.04
CA LEU A 82 -7.09 -27.69 -2.06
C LEU A 82 -5.68 -27.74 -2.66
N GLU A 83 -5.47 -28.27 -3.86
CA GLU A 83 -4.17 -28.21 -4.56
C GLU A 83 -3.68 -26.77 -4.72
N PHE A 84 -4.59 -25.83 -5.04
CA PHE A 84 -4.25 -24.42 -5.18
C PHE A 84 -4.16 -23.65 -3.85
N SER A 85 -4.62 -24.22 -2.75
CA SER A 85 -4.63 -23.56 -1.44
C SER A 85 -3.22 -23.17 -0.97
N VAL A 86 -2.22 -24.03 -1.22
CA VAL A 86 -0.82 -23.77 -0.84
C VAL A 86 -0.26 -22.58 -1.62
N VAL A 87 -0.50 -22.56 -2.93
CA VAL A 87 -0.07 -21.46 -3.81
C VAL A 87 -0.78 -20.15 -3.41
N PHE A 88 -2.06 -20.23 -3.08
CA PHE A 88 -2.86 -19.09 -2.64
C PHE A 88 -2.37 -18.53 -1.29
N ILE A 89 -2.08 -19.39 -0.31
CA ILE A 89 -1.48 -18.97 0.97
C ILE A 89 -0.11 -18.31 0.72
N GLY A 90 0.69 -18.86 -0.19
CA GLY A 90 1.94 -18.26 -0.64
C GLY A 90 1.74 -16.86 -1.22
N LEU A 91 0.77 -16.69 -2.12
CA LEU A 91 0.41 -15.40 -2.70
C LEU A 91 -0.03 -14.38 -1.63
N VAL A 92 -0.93 -14.76 -0.73
CA VAL A 92 -1.41 -13.88 0.36
C VAL A 92 -0.24 -13.49 1.28
N SER A 93 0.65 -14.42 1.59
CA SER A 93 1.83 -14.14 2.41
C SER A 93 2.80 -13.19 1.71
N CYS A 94 3.12 -13.43 0.43
CA CYS A 94 3.96 -12.56 -0.37
C CYS A 94 3.38 -11.14 -0.50
N THR A 95 2.07 -11.04 -0.77
CA THR A 95 1.39 -9.73 -0.87
C THR A 95 1.35 -8.98 0.46
N LEU A 96 1.23 -9.70 1.58
CA LEU A 96 1.32 -9.11 2.92
C LEU A 96 2.73 -8.54 3.19
N LEU A 97 3.78 -9.33 2.95
CA LEU A 97 5.17 -8.90 3.12
C LEU A 97 5.49 -7.70 2.23
N PHE A 98 5.02 -7.76 0.98
CA PHE A 98 5.16 -6.67 0.03
C PHE A 98 4.42 -5.41 0.49
N GLY A 99 3.21 -5.53 1.02
CA GLY A 99 2.46 -4.40 1.55
C GLY A 99 3.09 -3.78 2.81
N ILE A 100 3.74 -4.57 3.65
CA ILE A 100 4.55 -4.09 4.78
C ILE A 100 5.74 -3.29 4.25
N TYR A 101 6.45 -3.80 3.24
CA TYR A 101 7.58 -3.12 2.60
C TYR A 101 7.16 -1.78 1.99
N ILE A 102 6.04 -1.75 1.24
CA ILE A 102 5.47 -0.54 0.68
C ILE A 102 5.20 0.48 1.78
N SER A 103 4.56 0.05 2.87
CA SER A 103 4.23 0.94 3.99
C SER A 103 5.46 1.53 4.67
N GLU A 104 6.56 0.79 4.72
CA GLU A 104 7.85 1.28 5.21
C GLU A 104 8.43 2.36 4.29
N LEU A 105 8.36 2.17 2.96
CA LEU A 105 8.77 3.19 2.00
C LEU A 105 7.99 4.50 2.17
N LEU A 106 6.68 4.41 2.47
CA LEU A 106 5.83 5.58 2.73
C LEU A 106 6.30 6.41 3.94
N LEU A 107 6.86 5.76 4.97
CA LEU A 107 7.33 6.43 6.18
C LEU A 107 8.74 7.01 6.04
N ARG A 108 9.54 6.47 5.11
CA ARG A 108 10.96 6.78 4.95
C ARG A 108 11.28 8.28 4.86
N PRO A 109 10.60 9.11 4.03
CA PRO A 109 10.93 10.53 3.92
C PRO A 109 10.80 11.28 5.26
N PHE A 110 9.80 10.93 6.06
CA PHE A 110 9.57 11.53 7.36
C PHE A 110 10.64 11.13 8.38
N ARG A 111 11.09 9.86 8.34
CA ARG A 111 12.20 9.41 9.21
C ARG A 111 13.50 10.12 8.87
N VAL A 112 13.85 10.26 7.59
CA VAL A 112 15.05 11.00 7.17
C VAL A 112 15.02 12.43 7.70
N ILE A 113 13.88 13.12 7.62
CA ILE A 113 13.69 14.46 8.19
C ILE A 113 13.85 14.44 9.73
N GLY A 114 13.18 13.50 10.40
CA GLY A 114 13.21 13.39 11.86
C GLY A 114 14.58 13.06 12.42
N ASP A 115 15.27 12.09 11.83
CA ASP A 115 16.60 11.64 12.22
C ASP A 115 17.65 12.73 11.98
N TYR A 116 17.55 13.47 10.86
CA TYR A 116 18.37 14.68 10.67
C TYR A 116 18.14 15.71 11.78
N CYS A 117 16.88 16.00 12.13
CA CYS A 117 16.57 16.96 13.18
C CYS A 117 17.13 16.54 14.54
N GLU A 118 17.16 15.24 14.84
CA GLU A 118 17.71 14.71 16.09
C GLU A 118 19.23 14.77 16.09
N ASN A 119 19.90 14.26 15.05
CA ASN A 119 21.36 14.28 14.92
C ASN A 119 21.91 15.72 14.91
N PHE A 120 21.20 16.66 14.30
CA PHE A 120 21.61 18.07 14.30
C PHE A 120 21.59 18.67 15.71
N LEU A 121 20.63 18.28 16.56
CA LEU A 121 20.55 18.76 17.92
C LEU A 121 21.63 18.17 18.84
N GLU A 122 22.13 16.99 18.51
CA GLU A 122 23.19 16.33 19.27
C GLU A 122 24.57 16.89 18.89
N ASP A 123 24.93 16.87 17.61
CA ASP A 123 26.32 17.10 17.19
C ASP A 123 26.53 18.36 16.31
N ARG A 124 25.46 19.05 15.89
CA ARG A 124 25.45 20.23 14.98
C ARG A 124 26.23 20.10 13.64
N THR A 125 26.85 18.96 13.38
CA THR A 125 27.70 18.69 12.21
C THR A 125 27.06 17.74 11.21
N SER A 126 25.83 17.28 11.48
CA SER A 126 25.11 16.38 10.58
C SER A 126 24.80 17.07 9.25
N SER A 127 25.17 16.44 8.14
CA SER A 127 24.75 16.86 6.80
C SER A 127 23.36 16.30 6.49
N TYR A 128 22.48 17.13 5.92
CA TYR A 128 21.20 16.64 5.40
C TYR A 128 21.43 16.09 3.99
N ASP A 129 21.51 14.77 3.88
CA ASP A 129 21.53 14.08 2.59
C ASP A 129 20.21 13.35 2.37
N PRO A 130 19.23 13.99 1.68
CA PRO A 130 18.02 13.32 1.31
C PRO A 130 18.33 12.35 0.17
N ASP A 131 18.53 11.10 0.53
CA ASP A 131 18.80 10.00 -0.39
C ASP A 131 17.87 10.06 -1.64
N PHE A 132 18.46 9.91 -2.83
CA PHE A 132 17.86 10.26 -4.14
C PHE A 132 16.59 9.47 -4.48
N PHE A 133 16.35 8.37 -3.75
CA PHE A 133 15.15 7.55 -3.81
C PHE A 133 14.00 8.11 -2.94
N SER A 134 13.87 9.44 -2.87
CA SER A 134 12.78 10.09 -2.15
C SER A 134 11.64 10.39 -3.11
N ASP A 135 10.69 9.46 -3.15
CA ASP A 135 9.53 9.50 -4.04
C ASP A 135 8.66 10.76 -3.81
N LEU A 136 8.82 11.46 -2.67
CA LEU A 136 8.21 12.77 -2.40
C LEU A 136 9.11 13.96 -2.79
N LYS A 137 9.32 14.17 -4.10
CA LYS A 137 10.21 15.21 -4.65
C LYS A 137 9.97 16.61 -4.06
N LEU A 138 8.72 16.99 -3.85
CA LEU A 138 8.38 18.30 -3.30
C LEU A 138 8.87 18.44 -1.86
N LEU A 139 8.52 17.48 -1.02
CA LEU A 139 8.89 17.50 0.40
C LEU A 139 10.40 17.50 0.53
N THR A 140 11.09 16.60 -0.18
CA THR A 140 12.55 16.49 -0.17
C THR A 140 13.26 17.77 -0.59
N ARG A 141 12.90 18.33 -1.76
CA ARG A 141 13.56 19.54 -2.27
C ARG A 141 13.30 20.73 -1.36
N PHE A 142 12.12 20.77 -0.73
CA PHE A 142 11.80 21.83 0.20
C PHE A 142 12.51 21.67 1.54
N SER A 143 12.60 20.45 2.08
CA SER A 143 13.33 20.19 3.33
C SER A 143 14.82 20.45 3.16
N GLU A 144 15.42 20.07 2.03
CA GLU A 144 16.82 20.38 1.71
C GLU A 144 17.08 21.89 1.69
N TRP A 145 16.25 22.63 0.94
CA TRP A 145 16.33 24.09 0.91
C TRP A 145 16.11 24.70 2.31
N PHE A 146 15.12 24.21 3.04
CA PHE A 146 14.76 24.68 4.38
C PHE A 146 15.93 24.49 5.35
N PHE A 147 16.50 23.28 5.44
CA PHE A 147 17.58 22.98 6.38
C PHE A 147 18.87 23.72 6.04
N ASN A 148 19.23 23.82 4.76
CA ASN A 148 20.36 24.64 4.34
C ASN A 148 20.16 26.13 4.70
N THR A 149 18.94 26.63 4.56
CA THR A 149 18.62 28.02 4.89
C THR A 149 18.71 28.27 6.40
N VAL A 150 18.17 27.36 7.22
CA VAL A 150 18.23 27.48 8.68
C VAL A 150 19.67 27.30 9.17
N TYR A 151 20.46 26.43 8.56
CA TYR A 151 21.87 26.26 8.87
C TYR A 151 22.68 27.55 8.62
N ILE A 152 22.47 28.21 7.49
CA ILE A 152 23.10 29.51 7.20
C ILE A 152 22.68 30.57 8.23
N ALA A 153 21.41 30.59 8.61
CA ALA A 153 20.91 31.49 9.65
C ALA A 153 21.56 31.19 11.02
N ASP A 154 21.80 29.91 11.35
CA ASP A 154 22.49 29.49 12.56
C ASP A 154 23.95 29.95 12.59
N GLN A 155 24.66 29.79 11.47
CA GLN A 155 26.05 30.29 11.32
C GLN A 155 26.14 31.82 11.43
N ASN A 156 25.15 32.53 10.90
CA ASN A 156 25.09 34.00 10.97
C ASN A 156 24.56 34.51 12.33
N GLY A 157 24.08 33.63 13.20
CA GLY A 157 23.50 33.98 14.50
C GLY A 157 22.18 34.76 14.43
N VAL A 158 21.57 34.93 13.26
CA VAL A 158 20.37 35.75 13.10
C VAL A 158 19.34 35.05 12.25
N LEU A 159 18.12 34.92 12.79
CA LEU A 159 16.97 34.38 12.10
C LEU A 159 16.06 35.51 11.62
N LYS A 160 16.27 35.96 10.38
CA LYS A 160 15.36 36.92 9.72
C LYS A 160 14.27 36.19 8.93
N PRO A 161 13.11 36.81 8.70
CA PRO A 161 12.15 36.30 7.74
C PRO A 161 12.79 36.22 6.35
N ILE A 162 12.72 35.05 5.72
CA ILE A 162 13.30 34.83 4.39
C ILE A 162 12.17 34.62 3.39
N GLU A 163 12.31 35.25 2.22
CA GLU A 163 11.38 35.05 1.13
C GLU A 163 11.48 33.62 0.59
N VAL A 164 10.36 32.91 0.65
CA VAL A 164 10.27 31.55 0.13
C VAL A 164 10.27 31.60 -1.40
N PRO A 165 11.07 30.77 -2.10
CA PRO A 165 11.11 30.74 -3.56
C PRO A 165 9.72 30.62 -4.20
N GLN A 166 9.47 31.35 -5.28
CA GLN A 166 8.14 31.42 -5.93
C GLN A 166 7.57 30.04 -6.32
N LYS A 167 8.44 29.07 -6.60
CA LYS A 167 8.05 27.68 -6.88
C LYS A 167 7.30 27.00 -5.72
N PHE A 168 7.53 27.42 -4.47
CA PHE A 168 6.92 26.85 -3.26
C PHE A 168 5.81 27.73 -2.66
N THR A 169 5.69 28.99 -3.08
CA THR A 169 4.65 29.90 -2.55
C THR A 169 3.26 29.57 -3.06
N ARG A 170 3.14 29.08 -4.30
CA ARG A 170 1.85 28.74 -4.94
C ARG A 170 1.18 27.46 -4.42
N ILE A 171 1.84 26.74 -3.49
CA ILE A 171 1.38 25.45 -3.00
C ILE A 171 0.51 25.64 -1.75
N HIS A 172 -0.81 25.54 -1.91
CA HIS A 172 -1.78 25.74 -0.83
C HIS A 172 -2.53 24.47 -0.40
N LYS A 173 -2.31 23.36 -1.11
CA LYS A 173 -2.91 22.05 -0.85
C LYS A 173 -1.88 20.95 -1.15
N PRO A 174 -2.09 19.70 -0.68
CA PRO A 174 -1.26 18.57 -1.07
C PRO A 174 -1.14 18.50 -2.60
N VAL A 175 0.09 18.57 -3.11
CA VAL A 175 0.37 18.44 -4.54
C VAL A 175 0.31 16.98 -4.89
N PHE A 176 -0.26 16.65 -6.05
CA PHE A 176 -0.24 15.29 -6.56
C PHE A 176 1.15 14.93 -7.10
N GLU A 177 1.84 13.99 -6.47
CA GLU A 177 3.16 13.53 -6.91
C GLU A 177 3.03 12.32 -7.82
N THR A 178 2.98 12.58 -9.12
CA THR A 178 2.73 11.57 -10.16
C THR A 178 3.75 10.43 -10.14
N GLY A 179 5.04 10.73 -9.93
CA GLY A 179 6.08 9.70 -9.89
C GLY A 179 5.86 8.69 -8.77
N PHE A 180 5.65 9.20 -7.55
CA PHE A 180 5.26 8.42 -6.39
C PHE A 180 4.03 7.56 -6.69
N PHE A 181 2.94 8.20 -7.13
CA PHE A 181 1.70 7.49 -7.40
C PHE A 181 1.84 6.39 -8.46
N LEU A 182 2.59 6.65 -9.53
CA LEU A 182 2.83 5.68 -10.60
C LEU A 182 3.64 4.49 -10.11
N GLN A 183 4.72 4.69 -9.33
CA GLN A 183 5.50 3.58 -8.77
C GLN A 183 4.62 2.65 -7.93
N PHE A 184 3.81 3.20 -7.01
CA PHE A 184 2.88 2.39 -6.22
C PHE A 184 1.83 1.71 -7.09
N SER A 185 1.31 2.41 -8.10
CA SER A 185 0.31 1.85 -9.01
C SER A 185 0.88 0.69 -9.84
N PHE A 186 2.12 0.78 -10.31
CA PHE A 186 2.78 -0.30 -11.05
C PHE A 186 3.01 -1.53 -10.18
N LEU A 187 3.48 -1.33 -8.95
CA LEU A 187 3.74 -2.40 -8.00
C LEU A 187 2.45 -3.14 -7.61
N ILE A 188 1.38 -2.37 -7.40
CA ILE A 188 0.05 -2.89 -7.16
C ILE A 188 -0.50 -3.62 -8.40
N LEU A 189 -0.30 -3.07 -9.61
CA LEU A 189 -0.72 -3.69 -10.86
C LEU A 189 -0.02 -5.04 -11.09
N ALA A 190 1.29 -5.12 -10.85
CA ALA A 190 2.04 -6.37 -10.95
C ALA A 190 1.46 -7.44 -10.02
N THR A 191 1.13 -7.05 -8.78
CA THR A 191 0.48 -7.94 -7.81
C THR A 191 -0.90 -8.39 -8.30
N SER A 192 -1.65 -7.49 -8.92
CA SER A 192 -2.96 -7.79 -9.51
C SER A 192 -2.87 -8.79 -10.66
N ILE A 193 -1.86 -8.65 -11.54
CA ILE A 193 -1.63 -9.57 -12.66
C ILE A 193 -1.32 -10.97 -12.15
N VAL A 194 -0.39 -11.11 -11.21
CA VAL A 194 -0.01 -12.41 -10.63
C VAL A 194 -1.22 -13.10 -10.00
N SER A 195 -2.01 -12.35 -9.23
CA SER A 195 -3.24 -12.89 -8.62
C SER A 195 -4.27 -13.29 -9.69
N GLY A 196 -4.38 -12.50 -10.77
CA GLY A 196 -5.30 -12.79 -11.86
C GLY A 196 -4.92 -14.03 -12.67
N LEU A 197 -3.62 -14.25 -12.91
CA LEU A 197 -3.12 -15.48 -13.53
C LEU A 197 -3.46 -16.71 -12.67
N LEU A 198 -3.29 -16.61 -11.35
CA LEU A 198 -3.67 -17.68 -10.43
C LEU A 198 -5.17 -17.99 -10.51
N PHE A 199 -6.02 -16.96 -10.51
CA PHE A 199 -7.47 -17.16 -10.61
C PHE A 199 -7.91 -17.76 -11.94
N TYR A 200 -7.28 -17.34 -13.03
CA TYR A 200 -7.52 -17.91 -14.35
C TYR A 200 -7.17 -19.40 -14.37
N GLU A 201 -6.01 -19.78 -13.82
CA GLU A 201 -5.56 -21.16 -13.77
C GLU A 201 -6.50 -22.05 -12.95
N VAL A 202 -6.91 -21.57 -11.77
CA VAL A 202 -7.84 -22.30 -10.89
C VAL A 202 -9.18 -22.57 -11.60
N ILE A 203 -9.77 -21.55 -12.20
CA ILE A 203 -11.11 -21.68 -12.82
C ILE A 203 -11.04 -22.51 -14.11
N SER A 204 -10.00 -22.29 -14.93
CA SER A 204 -9.81 -23.07 -16.15
C SER A 204 -9.56 -24.55 -15.83
N GLY A 205 -8.77 -24.84 -14.80
CA GLY A 205 -8.51 -26.21 -14.36
C GLY A 205 -9.76 -26.92 -13.82
N VAL A 206 -10.65 -26.21 -13.12
CA VAL A 206 -11.95 -26.78 -12.70
C VAL A 206 -12.86 -27.01 -13.90
N HIS A 207 -12.91 -26.06 -14.84
CA HIS A 207 -13.72 -26.21 -16.06
C HIS A 207 -13.28 -27.37 -16.94
N GLU A 208 -11.98 -27.50 -17.21
CA GLU A 208 -11.42 -28.60 -18.01
C GLU A 208 -11.84 -29.97 -17.47
N GLN A 209 -11.89 -30.10 -16.14
CA GLN A 209 -12.31 -31.32 -15.48
C GLN A 209 -13.80 -31.60 -15.58
N VAL A 210 -14.65 -30.56 -15.43
CA VAL A 210 -16.08 -30.70 -15.67
C VAL A 210 -16.33 -31.18 -17.10
N VAL A 211 -15.62 -30.61 -18.08
CA VAL A 211 -15.70 -30.99 -19.49
C VAL A 211 -15.23 -32.43 -19.70
N GLN A 212 -14.10 -32.83 -19.12
CA GLN A 212 -13.59 -34.20 -19.22
C GLN A 212 -14.60 -35.21 -18.65
N MET A 213 -15.13 -34.93 -17.45
CA MET A 213 -16.13 -35.75 -16.81
C MET A 213 -17.42 -35.85 -17.64
N ALA A 214 -17.81 -34.76 -18.30
CA ALA A 214 -18.95 -34.76 -19.20
C ALA A 214 -18.72 -35.65 -20.42
N PHE A 215 -17.53 -35.65 -21.02
CA PHE A 215 -17.21 -36.52 -22.16
C PHE A 215 -17.16 -38.00 -21.79
N ASP A 216 -16.70 -38.33 -20.57
CA ASP A 216 -16.61 -39.72 -20.12
C ASP A 216 -17.99 -40.33 -19.80
N ILE A 217 -18.97 -39.49 -19.44
CA ILE A 217 -20.24 -39.93 -18.85
C ILE A 217 -21.43 -39.70 -19.78
N LEU A 218 -21.48 -38.56 -20.46
CA LEU A 218 -22.64 -38.16 -21.24
C LEU A 218 -22.57 -38.70 -22.67
N PRO A 219 -23.74 -38.98 -23.29
CA PRO A 219 -23.77 -39.39 -24.69
C PRO A 219 -23.24 -38.27 -25.58
N ASN A 220 -22.52 -38.64 -26.63
CA ASN A 220 -21.93 -37.70 -27.57
C ASN A 220 -22.99 -37.04 -28.46
N LYS A 221 -23.69 -36.04 -27.92
CA LYS A 221 -24.72 -35.26 -28.61
C LYS A 221 -24.26 -33.82 -28.82
N TYR A 222 -24.70 -33.23 -29.92
CA TYR A 222 -24.34 -31.86 -30.29
C TYR A 222 -24.74 -30.84 -29.21
N GLU A 223 -25.90 -31.02 -28.58
CA GLU A 223 -26.43 -30.10 -27.57
C GLU A 223 -25.53 -30.05 -26.33
N ILE A 224 -24.96 -31.19 -25.94
CA ILE A 224 -24.05 -31.30 -24.79
C ILE A 224 -22.72 -30.61 -25.11
N GLN A 225 -22.15 -30.87 -26.29
CA GLN A 225 -20.92 -30.20 -26.73
C GLN A 225 -21.09 -28.68 -26.82
N TYR A 226 -22.23 -28.24 -27.36
CA TYR A 226 -22.55 -26.82 -27.47
C TYR A 226 -22.65 -26.15 -26.09
N PHE A 227 -23.31 -26.81 -25.13
CA PHE A 227 -23.41 -26.34 -23.75
C PHE A 227 -22.02 -26.18 -23.10
N LEU A 228 -21.19 -27.21 -23.14
CA LEU A 228 -19.84 -27.21 -22.55
C LEU A 228 -18.93 -26.12 -23.17
N LEU A 229 -19.03 -25.91 -24.49
CA LEU A 229 -18.27 -24.87 -25.17
C LEU A 229 -18.73 -23.47 -24.73
N TYR A 230 -20.03 -23.26 -24.59
CA TYR A 230 -20.59 -21.97 -24.16
C TYR A 230 -20.26 -21.67 -22.69
N GLN A 231 -20.15 -22.68 -21.84
CA GLN A 231 -19.73 -22.53 -20.44
C GLN A 231 -18.35 -21.90 -20.29
N SER A 232 -17.40 -22.28 -21.14
CA SER A 232 -16.08 -21.65 -21.19
C SER A 232 -16.17 -20.14 -21.40
N SER A 233 -17.09 -19.68 -22.27
CA SER A 233 -17.32 -18.26 -22.52
C SER A 233 -17.94 -17.55 -21.31
N VAL A 234 -18.87 -18.21 -20.61
CA VAL A 234 -19.49 -17.68 -19.39
C VAL A 234 -18.45 -17.54 -18.27
N LEU A 235 -17.64 -18.58 -18.04
CA LEU A 235 -16.57 -18.56 -17.04
C LEU A 235 -15.51 -17.50 -17.37
N SER A 236 -15.11 -17.37 -18.62
CA SER A 236 -14.21 -16.31 -19.07
C SER A 236 -14.78 -14.93 -18.75
N SER A 237 -16.08 -14.72 -18.96
CA SER A 237 -16.75 -13.46 -18.63
C SER A 237 -16.74 -13.18 -17.12
N ILE A 238 -16.98 -14.21 -16.29
CA ILE A 238 -16.91 -14.11 -14.82
C ILE A 238 -15.50 -13.74 -14.37
N ILE A 239 -14.47 -14.40 -14.92
CA ILE A 239 -13.07 -14.11 -14.62
C ILE A 239 -12.77 -12.65 -14.97
N ILE A 240 -13.04 -12.23 -16.20
CA ILE A 240 -12.77 -10.86 -16.67
C ILE A 240 -13.47 -9.83 -15.78
N GLY A 241 -14.76 -10.02 -15.48
CA GLY A 241 -15.51 -9.13 -14.60
C GLY A 241 -14.89 -9.04 -13.20
N THR A 242 -14.46 -10.17 -12.66
CA THR A 242 -13.83 -10.23 -11.32
C THR A 242 -12.44 -9.57 -11.31
N LEU A 243 -11.65 -9.74 -12.37
CA LEU A 243 -10.37 -9.07 -12.54
C LEU A 243 -10.53 -7.54 -12.65
N ILE A 244 -11.55 -7.06 -13.35
CA ILE A 244 -11.85 -5.62 -13.43
C ILE A 244 -12.14 -5.06 -12.03
N VAL A 245 -12.96 -5.74 -11.23
CA VAL A 245 -13.27 -5.35 -9.85
C VAL A 245 -12.01 -5.35 -8.99
N GLN A 246 -11.14 -6.36 -9.14
CA GLN A 246 -9.87 -6.45 -8.43
C GLN A 246 -8.93 -5.29 -8.76
N VAL A 247 -8.76 -4.96 -10.04
CA VAL A 247 -7.95 -3.82 -10.49
C VAL A 247 -8.51 -2.51 -9.92
N PHE A 248 -9.83 -2.35 -9.91
CA PHE A 248 -10.48 -1.18 -9.32
C PHE A 248 -10.24 -1.08 -7.80
N ALA A 249 -10.37 -2.18 -7.07
CA ALA A 249 -10.08 -2.23 -5.63
C ALA A 249 -8.62 -1.83 -5.33
N TYR A 250 -7.69 -2.30 -6.15
CA TYR A 250 -6.29 -1.93 -6.08
C TYR A 250 -6.02 -0.46 -6.40
N MET A 251 -6.72 0.14 -7.38
CA MET A 251 -6.66 1.57 -7.65
C MET A 251 -7.19 2.41 -6.47
N LEU A 252 -8.30 1.99 -5.85
CA LEU A 252 -8.80 2.62 -4.63
C LEU A 252 -7.78 2.54 -3.49
N MET A 253 -7.09 1.40 -3.36
CA MET A 253 -6.05 1.22 -2.36
C MET A 253 -4.83 2.11 -2.61
N ALA A 254 -4.38 2.25 -3.87
CA ALA A 254 -3.32 3.18 -4.25
C ALA A 254 -3.66 4.63 -3.87
N MET A 255 -4.90 5.06 -4.15
CA MET A 255 -5.38 6.39 -3.76
C MET A 255 -5.44 6.57 -2.23
N ASN A 256 -5.83 5.53 -1.48
CA ASN A 256 -5.84 5.57 -0.02
C ASN A 256 -4.44 5.75 0.55
N LEU A 257 -3.48 4.92 0.11
CA LEU A 257 -2.07 5.01 0.53
C LEU A 257 -1.47 6.36 0.17
N TYR A 258 -1.77 6.87 -1.03
CA TYR A 258 -1.34 8.20 -1.47
C TYR A 258 -1.82 9.31 -0.52
N ARG A 259 -3.11 9.29 -0.14
CA ARG A 259 -3.68 10.28 0.80
C ARG A 259 -3.04 10.23 2.18
N LYS A 260 -2.67 9.04 2.65
CA LYS A 260 -1.96 8.84 3.93
C LYS A 260 -0.55 9.45 3.94
N VAL A 261 0.06 9.73 2.79
CA VAL A 261 1.39 10.33 2.72
C VAL A 261 1.34 11.81 2.34
N SER A 262 0.60 12.13 1.30
CA SER A 262 0.52 13.50 0.74
C SER A 262 0.02 14.54 1.74
N THR A 263 -0.95 14.17 2.59
CA THR A 263 -1.54 15.10 3.57
C THR A 263 -0.56 15.45 4.71
N PRO A 264 0.09 14.47 5.38
CA PRO A 264 1.13 14.80 6.34
C PRO A 264 2.36 15.46 5.72
N ALA A 265 2.75 15.08 4.50
CA ALA A 265 3.85 15.74 3.77
C ALA A 265 3.56 17.23 3.57
N PHE A 266 2.33 17.57 3.19
CA PHE A 266 1.89 18.96 3.10
C PHE A 266 1.89 19.67 4.46
N GLY A 267 1.49 18.99 5.55
CA GLY A 267 1.55 19.55 6.90
C GLY A 267 2.97 19.92 7.35
N VAL A 268 3.94 19.03 7.09
CA VAL A 268 5.37 19.28 7.36
C VAL A 268 5.88 20.45 6.51
N PHE A 269 5.63 20.41 5.20
CA PHE A 269 5.98 21.47 4.26
C PHE A 269 5.41 22.84 4.68
N ALA A 270 4.12 22.90 5.01
CA ALA A 270 3.45 24.13 5.40
C ALA A 270 4.03 24.71 6.69
N THR A 271 4.41 23.85 7.64
CA THR A 271 5.04 24.26 8.90
C THR A 271 6.43 24.86 8.67
N MET A 272 7.30 24.14 7.95
CA MET A 272 8.63 24.62 7.56
C MET A 272 8.56 25.96 6.82
N ARG A 273 7.61 26.09 5.89
CA ARG A 273 7.36 27.33 5.16
C ARG A 273 6.91 28.48 6.05
N SER A 274 6.00 28.20 6.99
CA SER A 274 5.51 29.20 7.94
C SER A 274 6.62 29.68 8.87
N PHE A 275 7.46 28.76 9.33
CA PHE A 275 8.62 29.04 10.17
C PHE A 275 9.61 29.99 9.49
N ILE A 276 10.04 29.69 8.26
CA ILE A 276 10.98 30.56 7.52
C ILE A 276 10.40 31.95 7.23
N LYS A 277 9.08 32.07 7.08
CA LYS A 277 8.40 33.36 6.89
C LYS A 277 8.30 34.22 8.16
N GLY A 278 8.94 33.81 9.26
CA GLY A 278 8.96 34.57 10.51
C GLY A 278 7.93 34.13 11.55
N ARG A 279 7.07 33.15 11.25
CA ARG A 279 6.14 32.58 12.25
C ARG A 279 6.84 31.47 13.03
N TYR A 280 7.82 31.84 13.86
CA TYR A 280 8.71 30.88 14.52
C TYR A 280 8.01 29.96 15.54
N ASP A 281 6.81 30.32 16.02
CA ASP A 281 5.98 29.45 16.87
C ASP A 281 5.26 28.34 16.10
N SER A 282 5.37 28.29 14.77
CA SER A 282 4.70 27.28 13.94
C SER A 282 5.21 25.87 14.27
N ARG A 283 4.29 24.93 14.49
CA ARG A 283 4.60 23.52 14.76
C ARG A 283 3.73 22.61 13.90
N VAL A 284 4.24 21.42 13.61
CA VAL A 284 3.47 20.40 12.91
C VAL A 284 2.38 19.90 13.84
N HIS A 285 1.13 20.05 13.42
CA HIS A 285 -0.01 19.48 14.14
C HIS A 285 0.02 17.96 14.05
N LEU A 286 0.02 17.31 15.22
CA LEU A 286 0.13 15.85 15.37
C LEU A 286 -1.22 15.12 15.32
N ILE A 287 -2.31 15.86 15.09
CA ILE A 287 -3.67 15.33 15.02
C ILE A 287 -3.90 14.79 13.59
N GLY A 288 -4.27 13.52 13.49
CA GLY A 288 -4.55 12.85 12.21
C GLY A 288 -3.40 12.00 11.64
N TYR A 289 -2.17 12.13 12.14
CA TYR A 289 -0.99 11.38 11.68
C TYR A 289 -0.25 10.70 12.83
N SER A 290 -0.95 9.84 13.57
CA SER A 290 -0.41 9.15 14.75
C SER A 290 0.91 8.41 14.44
N TYR A 291 0.93 7.67 13.33
CA TYR A 291 2.09 6.94 12.81
C TYR A 291 3.28 7.81 12.38
N LEU A 292 3.17 9.15 12.36
CA LEU A 292 4.29 10.07 12.11
C LEU A 292 4.66 10.91 13.33
N ARG A 293 3.97 10.73 14.46
CA ARG A 293 4.23 11.52 15.68
C ARG A 293 5.69 11.53 16.12
N PRO A 294 6.42 10.40 16.16
CA PRO A 294 7.81 10.43 16.60
C PRO A 294 8.64 11.40 15.75
N GLN A 295 8.53 11.30 14.42
CA GLN A 295 9.31 12.12 13.49
C GLN A 295 8.88 13.59 13.52
N CYS A 296 7.58 13.86 13.57
CA CYS A 296 7.07 15.22 13.71
C CYS A 296 7.45 15.88 15.06
N ARG A 297 7.58 15.09 16.14
CA ARG A 297 8.08 15.58 17.44
C ARG A 297 9.57 15.96 17.36
N LYS A 298 10.40 15.15 16.70
CA LYS A 298 11.82 15.48 16.45
C LYS A 298 11.96 16.81 15.70
N LEU A 299 11.19 16.98 14.62
CA LEU A 299 11.13 18.25 13.87
C LEU A 299 10.67 19.41 14.76
N ASN A 300 9.59 19.26 15.52
CA ASN A 300 9.09 20.32 16.40
C ASN A 300 10.11 20.71 17.48
N LYS A 301 10.89 19.75 18.01
CA LYS A 301 11.99 19.99 18.96
C LYS A 301 13.10 20.80 18.29
N TYR A 302 13.49 20.43 17.06
CA TYR A 302 14.45 21.18 16.25
C TYR A 302 14.02 22.63 16.02
N LEU A 303 12.78 22.85 15.56
CA LEU A 303 12.26 24.20 15.34
C LEU A 303 12.24 25.04 16.63
N ALA A 304 11.91 24.42 17.77
CA ALA A 304 11.92 25.10 19.05
C ALA A 304 13.33 25.48 19.50
N GLU A 305 14.34 24.64 19.23
CA GLU A 305 15.73 24.97 19.54
C GLU A 305 16.25 26.09 18.65
N MET A 306 16.00 26.02 17.34
CA MET A 306 16.41 27.07 16.39
C MET A 306 15.77 28.42 16.72
N GLN A 307 14.51 28.42 17.15
CA GLN A 307 13.86 29.63 17.65
C GLN A 307 14.57 30.16 18.91
N LYS A 308 14.93 29.30 19.86
CA LYS A 308 15.58 29.73 21.11
C LYS A 308 17.01 30.21 20.91
N SER A 309 17.82 29.51 20.12
CA SER A 309 19.22 29.85 19.89
C SER A 309 19.35 31.16 19.13
N LEU A 310 18.58 31.32 18.05
CA LEU A 310 18.72 32.45 17.14
C LEU A 310 18.00 33.71 17.61
N HIS A 311 16.91 33.57 18.37
CA HIS A 311 16.22 34.73 18.95
C HIS A 311 16.93 35.26 20.21
N LYS A 312 17.79 34.47 20.86
CA LYS A 312 18.69 34.95 21.92
C LYS A 312 19.89 35.71 21.34
N ALA A 313 20.47 35.20 20.25
CA ALA A 313 21.59 35.86 19.58
C ALA A 313 21.21 37.26 19.05
N ASP A 314 20.03 37.41 18.43
CA ASP A 314 19.52 38.70 17.94
C ASP A 314 19.30 39.74 19.06
N LYS A 315 18.91 39.31 20.27
CA LYS A 315 18.76 40.23 21.42
C LYS A 315 20.10 40.72 21.97
N ASN A 316 21.12 39.87 21.95
CA ASN A 316 22.45 40.24 22.43
C ASN A 316 23.15 41.17 21.44
N SER A 317 22.93 41.02 20.13
CA SER A 317 23.53 41.89 19.09
C SER A 317 22.91 43.30 19.01
N ILE A 318 21.82 43.58 19.73
CA ILE A 318 21.18 44.91 19.80
C ILE A 318 21.65 45.68 21.06
N GLN A 319 22.32 45.00 22.00
CA GLN A 319 22.82 45.60 23.24
C GLN A 319 24.30 45.99 23.21
N ASP A 320 25.00 45.65 22.11
CA ASP A 320 26.35 46.11 21.77
C ASP A 320 26.29 47.19 20.68
#